data_AF-A0A7S1AXF7-F1
#
_entry.id   AF-A0A7S1AXF7-F1
#
_cell.length_a   1.000
_cell.length_b   1.000
_cell.length_c   1.000
_cell.angle_alpha   90.00
_cell.angle_beta   90.00
_cell.angle_gamma   90.00
#
_symmetry.space_group_name_H-M   'P 1'
#
loop_
_entity.id
_entity.type
_entity.pdbx_description
1 polymer ?
#
loop_
_entity_poly.entity_id
_entity_poly.type
_entity_poly.pdbx_seq_one_letter_code
_entity_poly.pdbx_strand_id
1 'polypeptide(L)'
;ILAQVTPGVVQTQILFLQDRGMAVEVRVVGCCVCTLFAQRTDSIGDVKQSLEGASGILAREQRLFFGDEEPRGFERLDQFAVDDVVEFRSAARPAEQAEWLEAVQEDPDGQFLADAPPNIRGDREVVLAAVQRNGCALEFASDQLRSDPGVVLAALEEDGEAFAFAAGVLWANRDVVLTAVMRNGMTLKHAVQEFTGDREVVVAAVRQNGLALRFASEQLRASRDVVRAAVEENCN
;
A
#
# COMPACT_ATOMS: atom_id res chain seq x y z
N ILE A 1 -16.51 -25.41 44.05
CA ILE A 1 -16.94 -24.06 44.54
C ILE A 1 -15.67 -23.24 44.72
N LEU A 2 -15.72 -22.00 44.23
CA LEU A 2 -14.69 -20.94 44.20
C LEU A 2 -13.76 -20.91 42.97
N ALA A 3 -14.18 -20.07 42.03
CA ALA A 3 -13.37 -19.31 41.10
C ALA A 3 -12.64 -18.16 41.82
N GLN A 4 -11.44 -17.78 41.35
CA GLN A 4 -10.91 -16.39 41.32
C GLN A 4 -9.78 -16.23 40.26
N VAL A 5 -10.16 -15.59 39.13
CA VAL A 5 -9.52 -14.55 38.27
C VAL A 5 -7.97 -14.44 38.09
N THR A 6 -7.54 -14.62 36.80
CA THR A 6 -6.40 -14.14 35.94
C THR A 6 -5.06 -13.59 36.50
N PRO A 7 -3.92 -13.81 35.80
CA PRO A 7 -3.46 -12.81 34.81
C PRO A 7 -2.88 -13.36 33.48
N GLY A 8 -3.12 -12.60 32.40
CA GLY A 8 -2.25 -12.38 31.23
C GLY A 8 -1.56 -13.57 30.56
N VAL A 9 -2.00 -13.91 29.35
CA VAL A 9 -1.26 -14.81 28.45
C VAL A 9 0.05 -14.12 28.02
N VAL A 10 1.10 -14.31 28.81
CA VAL A 10 2.49 -14.06 28.39
C VAL A 10 2.96 -15.35 27.74
N GLN A 11 2.68 -15.53 26.45
CA GLN A 11 3.31 -16.60 25.67
C GLN A 11 4.69 -16.12 25.23
N THR A 12 5.70 -16.36 26.07
CA THR A 12 7.11 -16.25 25.68
C THR A 12 7.43 -17.40 24.72
N GLN A 13 7.11 -17.24 23.44
CA GLN A 13 7.50 -18.20 22.40
C GLN A 13 8.83 -17.74 21.79
N ILE A 14 9.92 -18.33 22.27
CA ILE A 14 11.26 -18.13 21.70
C ILE A 14 11.32 -18.94 20.40
N LEU A 15 11.09 -18.29 19.26
CA LEU A 15 11.38 -18.86 17.94
C LEU A 15 12.90 -18.80 17.73
N PHE A 16 13.55 -19.96 17.75
CA PHE A 16 14.98 -20.09 17.48
C PHE A 16 15.25 -20.03 15.96
N LEU A 17 15.98 -19.02 15.51
CA LEU A 17 16.64 -19.05 14.20
C LEU A 17 17.86 -19.99 14.26
N GLN A 18 18.05 -20.77 13.20
CA GLN A 18 19.15 -21.75 13.06
C GLN A 18 20.52 -21.10 12.81
N ASP A 19 20.63 -19.77 12.69
CA ASP A 19 21.89 -19.10 12.40
C ASP A 19 22.11 -17.87 13.32
N ARG A 20 23.11 -17.96 14.21
CA ARG A 20 23.34 -17.03 15.34
C ARG A 20 24.24 -15.83 15.00
N GLY A 21 24.61 -15.64 13.74
CA GLY A 21 25.62 -14.64 13.35
C GLY A 21 25.16 -13.18 13.43
N MET A 22 23.87 -12.89 13.19
CA MET A 22 23.34 -11.52 13.09
C MET A 22 21.84 -11.42 13.49
N ALA A 23 21.45 -12.06 14.59
CA ALA A 23 20.08 -12.01 15.09
C ALA A 23 19.87 -10.78 15.99
N VAL A 24 18.77 -10.07 15.81
CA VAL A 24 18.28 -8.98 16.66
C VAL A 24 17.15 -9.51 17.52
N GLU A 25 17.19 -9.20 18.82
CA GLU A 25 16.11 -9.46 19.74
C GLU A 25 15.02 -8.39 19.58
N VAL A 26 13.87 -8.77 19.06
CA VAL A 26 12.70 -7.89 18.90
C VAL A 26 11.77 -8.12 20.08
N ARG A 27 11.66 -7.11 20.93
CA ARG A 27 10.72 -7.06 22.05
C ARG A 27 9.50 -6.26 21.64
N VAL A 28 8.34 -6.87 21.77
CA VAL A 28 7.06 -6.21 21.49
C VAL A 28 6.29 -6.10 22.79
N VAL A 29 5.94 -4.88 23.16
CA VAL A 29 5.27 -4.55 24.42
C VAL A 29 3.97 -3.82 24.12
N GLY A 30 2.83 -4.38 24.52
CA GLY A 30 1.53 -3.75 24.26
C GLY A 30 0.36 -4.66 24.55
N CYS A 31 -0.49 -4.90 23.55
CA CYS A 31 -1.62 -5.84 23.64
C CYS A 31 -1.17 -7.28 23.97
N CYS A 32 0.04 -7.65 23.52
CA CYS A 32 0.76 -8.85 23.89
C CYS A 32 2.21 -8.48 24.23
N VAL A 33 2.84 -9.23 25.13
CA VAL A 33 4.27 -9.12 25.40
C VAL A 33 4.96 -10.33 24.77
N CYS A 34 5.69 -10.09 23.70
CA CYS A 34 6.36 -11.13 22.92
C CYS A 34 7.82 -10.77 22.67
N THR A 35 8.71 -11.76 22.72
CA THR A 35 10.12 -11.60 22.36
C THR A 35 10.45 -12.61 21.27
N LEU A 36 10.92 -12.14 20.13
CA LEU A 36 11.36 -12.98 19.02
C LEU A 36 12.75 -12.58 18.55
N PHE A 37 13.42 -13.49 17.87
CA PHE A 37 14.69 -13.21 17.20
C PHE A 37 14.46 -13.10 15.71
N ALA A 38 14.86 -11.99 15.11
CA ALA A 38 14.76 -11.72 13.67
C ALA A 38 16.15 -11.38 13.11
N GLN A 39 16.35 -11.51 11.81
CA GLN A 39 17.59 -11.07 11.16
C GLN A 39 17.56 -9.55 10.95
N ARG A 40 18.71 -8.89 10.96
CA ARG A 40 18.81 -7.44 10.66
C ARG A 40 18.26 -7.06 9.27
N THR A 41 18.30 -8.02 8.34
CA THR A 41 17.81 -7.86 6.96
C THR A 41 16.31 -8.03 6.81
N ASP A 42 15.63 -8.54 7.84
CA ASP A 42 14.19 -8.80 7.82
C ASP A 42 13.42 -7.49 7.76
N SER A 43 12.32 -7.52 7.02
CA SER A 43 11.40 -6.39 6.93
C SER A 43 10.46 -6.36 8.13
N ILE A 44 9.87 -5.18 8.40
CA ILE A 44 8.82 -5.05 9.41
C ILE A 44 7.63 -5.98 9.09
N GLY A 45 7.36 -6.27 7.81
CA GLY A 45 6.39 -7.29 7.39
C GLY A 45 6.71 -8.69 7.88
N ASP A 46 7.97 -9.13 7.76
CA ASP A 46 8.44 -10.44 8.23
C ASP A 46 8.35 -10.55 9.76
N VAL A 47 8.62 -9.46 10.47
CA VAL A 47 8.46 -9.35 11.92
C VAL A 47 6.99 -9.51 12.32
N LYS A 48 6.07 -8.80 11.64
CA LYS A 48 4.62 -8.93 11.87
C LYS A 48 4.14 -10.36 11.64
N GLN A 49 4.64 -11.03 10.60
CA GLN A 49 4.31 -12.44 10.31
C GLN A 49 4.86 -13.39 11.38
N SER A 50 6.05 -13.13 11.89
CA SER A 50 6.62 -13.92 12.99
C SER A 50 5.85 -13.71 14.30
N LEU A 51 5.40 -12.48 14.56
CA LEU A 51 4.54 -12.16 15.69
C LEU A 51 3.16 -12.78 15.58
N GLU A 52 2.63 -12.97 14.36
CA GLU A 52 1.35 -13.65 14.15
C GLU A 52 1.40 -15.08 14.68
N GLY A 53 2.47 -15.82 14.38
CA GLY A 53 2.66 -17.16 14.91
C GLY A 53 2.78 -17.21 16.44
N ALA A 54 3.33 -16.16 17.06
CA ALA A 54 3.63 -16.13 18.51
C ALA A 54 2.52 -15.53 19.38
N SER A 55 1.79 -14.53 18.86
CA SER A 55 0.71 -13.82 19.58
C SER A 55 -0.67 -14.35 19.23
N GLY A 56 -0.82 -15.07 18.11
CA GLY A 56 -2.12 -15.46 17.57
C GLY A 56 -2.93 -14.30 16.98
N ILE A 57 -2.41 -13.07 17.02
CA ILE A 57 -2.99 -11.89 16.38
C ILE A 57 -2.46 -11.85 14.96
N LEU A 58 -3.30 -11.75 13.93
CA LEU A 58 -2.83 -11.81 12.55
C LEU A 58 -1.86 -10.65 12.26
N ALA A 59 -0.88 -10.83 11.38
CA ALA A 59 0.10 -9.78 11.03
C ALA A 59 -0.61 -8.51 10.53
N ARG A 60 -1.75 -8.71 9.87
CA ARG A 60 -2.69 -7.69 9.41
C ARG A 60 -3.61 -7.10 10.50
N GLU A 61 -3.42 -7.43 11.76
CA GLU A 61 -4.15 -6.88 12.91
C GLU A 61 -3.21 -6.19 13.90
N GLN A 62 -1.90 -6.36 13.69
CA GLN A 62 -0.86 -5.77 14.52
C GLN A 62 -0.43 -4.42 13.98
N ARG A 63 -0.55 -3.39 14.82
CA ARG A 63 0.18 -2.13 14.65
C ARG A 63 1.41 -2.15 15.52
N LEU A 64 2.57 -1.99 14.90
CA LEU A 64 3.86 -1.90 15.59
C LEU A 64 4.31 -0.45 15.55
N PHE A 65 4.68 0.09 16.69
CA PHE A 65 5.22 1.44 16.81
C PHE A 65 6.65 1.36 17.31
N PHE A 66 7.56 2.07 16.66
CA PHE A 66 8.91 2.30 17.17
C PHE A 66 9.00 3.73 17.68
N GLY A 67 9.07 3.91 19.01
CA GLY A 67 8.79 5.21 19.60
C GLY A 67 7.34 5.63 19.30
N ASP A 68 7.15 6.82 18.72
CA ASP A 68 5.83 7.37 18.34
C ASP A 68 5.51 7.19 16.84
N GLU A 69 6.39 6.56 16.07
CA GLU A 69 6.21 6.34 14.63
C GLU A 69 5.77 4.90 14.33
N GLU A 70 4.89 4.74 13.33
CA GLU A 70 4.53 3.44 12.77
C GLU A 70 5.45 3.14 11.57
N PRO A 71 6.39 2.18 11.70
CA PRO A 71 7.29 1.81 10.62
C PRO A 71 6.51 1.19 9.45
N ARG A 72 6.95 1.46 8.23
CA ARG A 72 6.32 0.87 7.05
C ARG A 72 6.72 -0.59 6.91
N GLY A 73 5.83 -1.43 6.38
CA GLY A 73 6.06 -2.88 6.27
C GLY A 73 7.30 -3.30 5.47
N PHE A 74 7.79 -2.45 4.57
CA PHE A 74 9.00 -2.71 3.77
C PHE A 74 10.29 -2.18 4.40
N GLU A 75 10.20 -1.40 5.47
CA GLU A 75 11.38 -0.90 6.17
C GLU A 75 12.09 -2.06 6.86
N ARG A 76 13.41 -1.98 6.94
CA ARG A 76 14.25 -3.06 7.47
C ARG A 76 14.59 -2.81 8.93
N LEU A 77 14.75 -3.90 9.68
CA LEU A 77 15.13 -3.84 11.09
C LEU A 77 16.48 -3.15 11.32
N ASP A 78 17.41 -3.20 10.37
CA ASP A 78 18.71 -2.52 10.44
C ASP A 78 18.61 -0.99 10.62
N GLN A 79 17.51 -0.36 10.19
CA GLN A 79 17.25 1.07 10.36
C GLN A 79 16.86 1.45 11.79
N PHE A 80 16.34 0.49 12.56
CA PHE A 80 15.82 0.71 13.91
C PHE A 80 16.73 0.10 15.00
N ALA A 81 17.48 -0.95 14.65
CA ALA A 81 18.40 -1.65 15.54
C ALA A 81 19.74 -0.90 15.67
N VAL A 82 19.83 0.05 16.61
CA VAL A 82 21.13 0.62 17.01
C VAL A 82 21.94 -0.41 17.80
N ASP A 83 21.26 -1.21 18.64
CA ASP A 83 21.83 -2.31 19.42
C ASP A 83 21.22 -3.67 18.98
N ASP A 84 21.66 -4.77 19.60
CA ASP A 84 21.11 -6.12 19.35
C ASP A 84 19.70 -6.33 19.92
N VAL A 85 19.07 -5.28 20.47
CA VAL A 85 17.71 -5.29 21.01
C VAL A 85 16.91 -4.12 20.45
N VAL A 86 15.72 -4.41 19.91
CA VAL A 86 14.76 -3.41 19.42
C VAL A 86 13.45 -3.59 20.16
N GLU A 87 12.91 -2.49 20.69
CA GLU A 87 11.61 -2.49 21.36
C GLU A 87 10.55 -1.82 20.49
N PHE A 88 9.49 -2.55 20.17
CA PHE A 88 8.28 -2.03 19.52
C PHE A 88 7.11 -2.03 20.50
N ARG A 89 6.24 -1.04 20.38
CA ARG A 89 4.92 -1.05 21.03
C ARG A 89 3.89 -1.71 20.11
N SER A 90 3.09 -2.64 20.63
CA SER A 90 1.97 -3.21 19.86
C SER A 90 0.62 -2.62 20.27
N ALA A 91 -0.21 -2.33 19.28
CA ALA A 91 -1.64 -2.09 19.49
C ALA A 91 -2.46 -3.08 18.66
N ALA A 92 -3.47 -3.68 19.29
CA ALA A 92 -4.45 -4.50 18.60
C ALA A 92 -5.40 -3.58 17.82
N ARG A 93 -5.66 -3.90 16.54
CA ARG A 93 -6.71 -3.23 15.79
C ARG A 93 -8.07 -3.40 16.51
N PRO A 94 -8.93 -2.37 16.51
CA PRO A 94 -10.32 -2.54 16.95
C PRO A 94 -10.96 -3.68 16.14
N ALA A 95 -11.75 -4.54 16.78
CA ALA A 95 -12.39 -5.70 16.13
C ALA A 95 -13.13 -5.32 14.83
N GLU A 96 -13.72 -4.12 14.80
CA GLU A 96 -14.35 -3.55 13.61
C GLU A 96 -13.39 -3.51 12.41
N GLN A 97 -12.14 -3.05 12.58
CA GLN A 97 -11.15 -3.05 11.48
C GLN A 97 -10.75 -4.45 11.01
N ALA A 98 -10.68 -5.43 11.91
CA ALA A 98 -10.38 -6.81 11.56
C ALA A 98 -11.53 -7.43 10.74
N GLU A 99 -12.78 -7.20 11.14
CA GLU A 99 -13.97 -7.61 10.39
C GLU A 99 -13.98 -7.00 8.97
N TRP A 100 -13.65 -5.72 8.84
CA TRP A 100 -13.56 -5.08 7.52
C TRP A 100 -12.42 -5.67 6.68
N LEU A 101 -11.28 -6.05 7.25
CA LEU A 101 -10.20 -6.71 6.48
C LEU A 101 -10.57 -8.12 6.02
N GLU A 102 -11.31 -8.88 6.83
CA GLU A 102 -11.81 -10.19 6.41
C GLU A 102 -12.86 -10.07 5.31
N ALA A 103 -13.79 -9.13 5.46
CA ALA A 103 -14.83 -8.95 4.46
C ALA A 103 -14.30 -8.39 3.13
N VAL A 104 -13.18 -7.64 3.12
CA VAL A 104 -12.43 -7.34 1.87
C VAL A 104 -11.96 -8.62 1.16
N GLN A 105 -11.65 -9.69 1.89
CA GLN A 105 -11.23 -10.96 1.28
C GLN A 105 -12.42 -11.73 0.68
N GLU A 106 -13.61 -11.58 1.26
CA GLU A 106 -14.82 -12.27 0.83
C GLU A 106 -15.58 -11.56 -0.30
N ASP A 107 -15.42 -10.24 -0.46
CA ASP A 107 -16.04 -9.48 -1.56
C ASP A 107 -15.14 -9.50 -2.83
N PRO A 108 -15.60 -10.06 -3.95
CA PRO A 108 -14.89 -9.98 -5.22
C PRO A 108 -15.08 -8.63 -5.93
N ASP A 109 -16.15 -7.88 -5.65
CA ASP A 109 -16.54 -6.71 -6.44
C ASP A 109 -15.88 -5.41 -5.95
N GLY A 110 -15.30 -5.41 -4.75
CA GLY A 110 -14.56 -4.27 -4.20
C GLY A 110 -15.41 -3.03 -3.90
N GLN A 111 -16.74 -3.13 -4.02
CA GLN A 111 -17.70 -2.10 -3.58
C GLN A 111 -17.83 -2.04 -2.06
N PHE A 112 -17.25 -3.01 -1.34
CA PHE A 112 -17.19 -3.07 0.10
C PHE A 112 -16.85 -1.74 0.82
N LEU A 113 -15.92 -0.93 0.29
CA LEU A 113 -15.59 0.36 0.90
C LEU A 113 -16.71 1.42 0.83
N ALA A 114 -17.69 1.25 -0.07
CA ALA A 114 -18.80 2.19 -0.24
C ALA A 114 -19.75 2.22 0.97
N ASP A 115 -19.85 1.12 1.72
CA ASP A 115 -20.67 1.01 2.93
C ASP A 115 -19.86 1.17 4.22
N ALA A 116 -18.53 1.22 4.10
CA ALA A 116 -17.63 1.36 5.24
C ALA A 116 -17.83 2.71 5.96
N PRO A 117 -17.72 2.75 7.30
CA PRO A 117 -17.78 4.01 8.03
C PRO A 117 -16.51 4.86 7.79
N PRO A 118 -16.55 6.19 8.04
CA PRO A 118 -15.46 7.11 7.66
C PRO A 118 -14.10 6.76 8.27
N ASN A 119 -14.08 6.19 9.48
CA ASN A 119 -12.88 5.69 10.15
C ASN A 119 -12.21 4.54 9.39
N ILE A 120 -12.98 3.71 8.69
CA ILE A 120 -12.47 2.60 7.89
C ILE A 120 -12.01 3.08 6.51
N ARG A 121 -12.72 4.01 5.88
CA ARG A 121 -12.28 4.69 4.65
C ARG A 121 -11.01 5.52 4.85
N GLY A 122 -10.76 5.95 6.08
CA GLY A 122 -9.54 6.61 6.51
C GLY A 122 -8.42 5.64 6.91
N ASP A 123 -8.70 4.34 7.00
CA ASP A 123 -7.71 3.35 7.38
C ASP A 123 -6.90 2.92 6.16
N ARG A 124 -5.61 3.24 6.20
CA ARG A 124 -4.68 2.98 5.10
C ARG A 124 -4.60 1.50 4.75
N GLU A 125 -4.68 0.60 5.72
CA GLU A 125 -4.47 -0.83 5.50
C GLU A 125 -5.72 -1.49 4.94
N VAL A 126 -6.91 -1.11 5.43
CA VAL A 126 -8.18 -1.56 4.83
C VAL A 126 -8.29 -1.07 3.39
N VAL A 127 -7.99 0.20 3.14
CA VAL A 127 -8.00 0.76 1.78
C VAL A 127 -6.96 0.09 0.90
N LEU A 128 -5.74 -0.15 1.38
CA LEU A 128 -4.73 -0.86 0.60
C LEU A 128 -5.17 -2.28 0.22
N ALA A 129 -5.74 -3.03 1.15
CA ALA A 129 -6.25 -4.36 0.88
C ALA A 129 -7.38 -4.33 -0.16
N ALA A 130 -8.26 -3.32 -0.10
CA ALA A 130 -9.34 -3.14 -1.07
C ALA A 130 -8.82 -2.76 -2.46
N VAL A 131 -7.90 -1.78 -2.58
CA VAL A 131 -7.39 -1.34 -3.89
C VAL A 131 -6.52 -2.39 -4.58
N GLN A 132 -5.87 -3.28 -3.83
CA GLN A 132 -5.14 -4.42 -4.39
C GLN A 132 -6.04 -5.47 -5.04
N ARG A 133 -7.36 -5.43 -4.76
CA ARG A 133 -8.35 -6.34 -5.37
C ARG A 133 -9.15 -5.65 -6.45
N ASN A 134 -9.48 -4.38 -6.23
CA ASN A 134 -10.17 -3.54 -7.19
C ASN A 134 -9.60 -2.13 -7.10
N GLY A 135 -8.79 -1.72 -8.08
CA GLY A 135 -8.18 -0.39 -8.09
C GLY A 135 -9.21 0.75 -8.03
N CYS A 136 -10.43 0.55 -8.53
CA CYS A 136 -11.51 1.54 -8.44
C CYS A 136 -12.01 1.76 -7.00
N ALA A 137 -11.70 0.88 -6.04
CA ALA A 137 -12.05 1.05 -4.63
C ALA A 137 -11.44 2.33 -4.01
N LEU A 138 -10.43 2.91 -4.67
CA LEU A 138 -9.84 4.21 -4.30
C LEU A 138 -10.88 5.35 -4.28
N GLU A 139 -11.98 5.25 -5.05
CA GLU A 139 -13.07 6.24 -5.04
C GLU A 139 -13.67 6.45 -3.64
N PHE A 140 -13.75 5.38 -2.86
CA PHE A 140 -14.37 5.39 -1.53
C PHE A 140 -13.38 5.68 -0.42
N ALA A 141 -12.08 5.75 -0.71
CA ALA A 141 -11.07 6.10 0.28
C ALA A 141 -11.23 7.57 0.72
N SER A 142 -10.76 7.86 1.94
CA SER A 142 -10.70 9.24 2.42
C SER A 142 -9.83 10.13 1.53
N ASP A 143 -10.09 11.43 1.51
CA ASP A 143 -9.34 12.41 0.71
C ASP A 143 -7.83 12.39 1.03
N GLN A 144 -7.47 12.09 2.28
CA GLN A 144 -6.09 11.96 2.71
C GLN A 144 -5.39 10.78 2.02
N LEU A 145 -6.05 9.62 1.92
CA LEU A 145 -5.49 8.43 1.28
C LEU A 145 -5.54 8.52 -0.25
N ARG A 146 -6.54 9.20 -0.82
CA ARG A 146 -6.56 9.54 -2.25
C ARG A 146 -5.43 10.47 -2.68
N SER A 147 -4.83 11.16 -1.70
CA SER A 147 -3.64 12.01 -1.88
C SER A 147 -2.33 11.30 -1.51
N ASP A 148 -2.38 10.06 -1.02
CA ASP A 148 -1.20 9.27 -0.67
C ASP A 148 -0.66 8.57 -1.92
N PRO A 149 0.57 8.90 -2.38
CA PRO A 149 1.14 8.29 -3.59
C PRO A 149 1.26 6.77 -3.49
N GLY A 150 1.55 6.22 -2.32
CA GLY A 150 1.73 4.78 -2.14
C GLY A 150 0.43 4.01 -2.29
N VAL A 151 -0.69 4.56 -1.80
CA VAL A 151 -2.02 3.96 -1.97
C VAL A 151 -2.47 4.07 -3.42
N VAL A 152 -2.28 5.23 -4.06
CA VAL A 152 -2.66 5.43 -5.46
C VAL A 152 -1.83 4.55 -6.39
N LEU A 153 -0.52 4.43 -6.16
CA LEU A 153 0.33 3.54 -6.97
C LEU A 153 -0.11 2.08 -6.86
N ALA A 154 -0.46 1.61 -5.66
CA ALA A 154 -1.02 0.26 -5.50
C ALA A 154 -2.34 0.08 -6.27
N ALA A 155 -3.21 1.08 -6.24
CA ALA A 155 -4.46 1.05 -7.02
C ALA A 155 -4.22 1.02 -8.53
N LEU A 156 -3.20 1.75 -9.01
CA LEU A 156 -2.82 1.79 -10.44
C LEU A 156 -2.16 0.50 -10.93
N GLU A 157 -1.50 -0.24 -10.04
CA GLU A 157 -0.95 -1.55 -10.39
C GLU A 157 -2.05 -2.54 -10.75
N GLU A 158 -3.20 -2.45 -10.08
CA GLU A 158 -4.37 -3.29 -10.34
C GLU A 158 -5.23 -2.76 -11.49
N ASP A 159 -5.65 -1.48 -11.41
CA ASP A 159 -6.48 -0.85 -12.44
C ASP A 159 -5.98 0.55 -12.79
N GLY A 160 -5.54 0.74 -14.03
CA GLY A 160 -5.10 2.04 -14.53
C GLY A 160 -6.20 3.12 -14.55
N GLU A 161 -7.48 2.74 -14.51
CA GLU A 161 -8.60 3.68 -14.37
C GLU A 161 -8.72 4.27 -12.95
N ALA A 162 -8.10 3.65 -11.95
CA ALA A 162 -8.07 4.15 -10.57
C ALA A 162 -7.51 5.57 -10.45
N PHE A 163 -6.65 5.98 -11.40
CA PHE A 163 -6.09 7.34 -11.44
C PHE A 163 -7.15 8.44 -11.47
N ALA A 164 -8.32 8.16 -12.07
CA ALA A 164 -9.42 9.12 -12.14
C ALA A 164 -9.92 9.52 -10.73
N PHE A 165 -9.76 8.62 -9.76
CA PHE A 165 -10.16 8.83 -8.37
C PHE A 165 -9.04 9.39 -7.50
N ALA A 166 -7.79 9.42 -7.96
CA ALA A 166 -6.69 10.05 -7.23
C ALA A 166 -6.96 11.55 -7.02
N ALA A 167 -6.44 12.11 -5.92
CA ALA A 167 -6.56 13.53 -5.67
C ALA A 167 -5.79 14.34 -6.73
N GLY A 168 -6.31 15.51 -7.09
CA GLY A 168 -5.72 16.35 -8.14
C GLY A 168 -4.27 16.78 -7.88
N VAL A 169 -3.83 16.77 -6.62
CA VAL A 169 -2.41 17.01 -6.26
C VAL A 169 -1.47 15.95 -6.86
N LEU A 170 -1.94 14.71 -7.04
CA LEU A 170 -1.15 13.64 -7.67
C LEU A 170 -1.18 13.70 -9.20
N TRP A 171 -2.13 14.42 -9.79
CA TRP A 171 -2.13 14.68 -11.25
C TRP A 171 -0.98 15.60 -11.69
N ALA A 172 -0.40 16.34 -10.75
CA ALA A 172 0.82 17.12 -10.93
C ALA A 172 2.11 16.33 -10.59
N ASN A 173 1.99 15.08 -10.10
CA ASN A 173 3.15 14.25 -9.80
C ASN A 173 3.56 13.44 -11.03
N ARG A 174 4.76 13.74 -11.55
CA ARG A 174 5.28 13.10 -12.76
C ARG A 174 5.39 11.59 -12.65
N ASP A 175 5.87 11.06 -11.54
CA ASP A 175 6.13 9.63 -11.37
C ASP A 175 4.82 8.84 -11.30
N VAL A 176 3.81 9.40 -10.63
CA VAL A 176 2.48 8.79 -10.55
C VAL A 176 1.80 8.85 -11.92
N VAL A 177 1.84 9.99 -12.61
CA VAL A 177 1.28 10.14 -13.96
C VAL A 177 1.96 9.19 -14.94
N LEU A 178 3.29 9.07 -14.91
CA LEU A 178 4.05 8.19 -15.79
C LEU A 178 3.65 6.71 -15.57
N THR A 179 3.58 6.28 -14.32
CA THR A 179 3.10 4.93 -13.96
C THR A 179 1.68 4.70 -14.45
N ALA A 180 0.81 5.70 -14.27
CA ALA A 180 -0.59 5.60 -14.67
C ALA A 180 -0.77 5.50 -16.20
N VAL A 181 -0.04 6.31 -16.98
CA VAL A 181 -0.12 6.25 -18.46
C VAL A 181 0.48 4.97 -19.04
N MET A 182 1.48 4.40 -18.38
CA MET A 182 2.05 3.10 -18.76
C MET A 182 1.04 1.97 -18.59
N ARG A 183 0.13 2.07 -17.62
CA ARG A 183 -0.93 1.08 -17.39
C ARG A 183 -2.14 1.34 -18.29
N ASN A 184 -2.61 2.58 -18.32
CA ASN A 184 -3.71 3.00 -19.16
C ASN A 184 -3.37 4.31 -19.88
N GLY A 185 -3.09 4.25 -21.19
CA GLY A 185 -2.74 5.42 -21.97
C GLY A 185 -3.83 6.51 -21.97
N MET A 186 -5.08 6.15 -21.73
CA MET A 186 -6.20 7.09 -21.65
C MET A 186 -6.17 7.96 -20.40
N THR A 187 -5.36 7.59 -19.41
CA THR A 187 -5.17 8.35 -18.17
C THR A 187 -4.55 9.73 -18.41
N LEU A 188 -3.89 9.94 -19.55
CA LEU A 188 -3.38 11.25 -19.97
C LEU A 188 -4.46 12.35 -19.95
N LYS A 189 -5.75 11.99 -20.08
CA LYS A 189 -6.88 12.94 -19.99
C LYS A 189 -7.03 13.61 -18.61
N HIS A 190 -6.50 13.00 -17.56
CA HIS A 190 -6.55 13.50 -16.18
C HIS A 190 -5.28 14.24 -15.76
N ALA A 191 -4.18 14.07 -16.50
CA ALA A 191 -2.92 14.73 -16.19
C ALA A 191 -3.03 16.25 -16.42
N VAL A 192 -2.28 17.02 -15.64
CA VAL A 192 -2.21 18.48 -15.84
C VAL A 192 -1.59 18.82 -17.20
N GLN A 193 -1.89 20.01 -17.70
CA GLN A 193 -1.48 20.46 -19.03
C GLN A 193 0.04 20.35 -19.26
N GLU A 194 0.86 20.53 -18.22
CA GLU A 194 2.32 20.37 -18.28
C GLU A 194 2.73 18.98 -18.79
N PHE A 195 2.07 17.90 -18.34
CA PHE A 195 2.38 16.54 -18.80
C PHE A 195 1.77 16.18 -20.15
N THR A 196 0.71 16.86 -20.57
CA THR A 196 0.21 16.75 -21.95
C THR A 196 1.19 17.37 -22.97
N GLY A 197 2.11 18.24 -22.49
CA GLY A 197 3.23 18.78 -23.26
C GLY A 197 4.54 18.00 -23.09
N ASP A 198 4.63 17.09 -22.13
CA ASP A 198 5.82 16.27 -21.91
C ASP A 198 5.87 15.15 -22.97
N ARG A 199 6.90 15.21 -23.82
CA ARG A 199 7.09 14.24 -24.89
C ARG A 199 7.21 12.81 -24.36
N GLU A 200 7.87 12.60 -23.22
CA GLU A 200 8.07 11.25 -22.68
C GLU A 200 6.75 10.66 -22.19
N VAL A 201 5.98 11.43 -21.43
CA VAL A 201 4.67 11.01 -20.91
C VAL A 201 3.69 10.74 -22.05
N VAL A 202 3.63 11.63 -23.05
CA VAL A 202 2.73 11.45 -24.21
C VAL A 202 3.13 10.25 -25.05
N VAL A 203 4.43 10.03 -25.31
CA VAL A 203 4.87 8.86 -26.07
C VAL A 203 4.57 7.57 -25.33
N ALA A 204 4.75 7.54 -24.00
CA ALA A 204 4.35 6.39 -23.17
C ALA A 204 2.84 6.12 -23.26
N ALA A 205 2.01 7.18 -23.12
CA ALA A 205 0.56 7.07 -23.22
C ALA A 205 0.09 6.59 -24.61
N VAL A 206 0.70 7.12 -25.67
CA VAL A 206 0.39 6.77 -27.06
C VAL A 206 0.79 5.34 -27.38
N ARG A 207 1.95 4.88 -26.87
CA ARG A 207 2.38 3.49 -27.00
C ARG A 207 1.40 2.53 -26.33
N GLN A 208 0.84 2.93 -25.20
CA GLN A 208 -0.14 2.11 -24.49
C GLN A 208 -1.53 2.17 -25.13
N ASN A 209 -1.93 3.33 -25.67
CA ASN A 209 -3.17 3.47 -26.43
C ASN A 209 -3.03 4.61 -27.45
N GLY A 210 -3.03 4.29 -28.75
CA GLY A 210 -2.88 5.29 -29.81
C GLY A 210 -3.92 6.42 -29.78
N LEU A 211 -5.10 6.19 -29.20
CA LEU A 211 -6.14 7.21 -29.01
C LEU A 211 -5.75 8.26 -27.96
N ALA A 212 -4.78 7.98 -27.09
CA ALA A 212 -4.27 8.93 -26.09
C ALA A 212 -3.69 10.19 -26.73
N LEU A 213 -3.24 10.11 -27.99
CA LEU A 213 -2.71 11.25 -28.75
C LEU A 213 -3.67 12.45 -28.77
N ARG A 214 -5.00 12.21 -28.72
CA ARG A 214 -5.99 13.29 -28.73
C ARG A 214 -5.91 14.22 -27.50
N PHE A 215 -5.35 13.73 -26.40
CA PHE A 215 -5.17 14.46 -25.14
C PHE A 215 -3.80 15.15 -25.04
N ALA A 216 -2.89 14.90 -25.98
CA ALA A 216 -1.61 15.59 -26.04
C ALA A 216 -1.79 17.06 -26.44
N SER A 217 -0.80 17.89 -26.07
CA SER A 217 -0.70 19.28 -26.51
C SER A 217 -0.70 19.40 -28.04
N GLU A 218 -1.15 20.53 -28.57
CA GLU A 218 -1.23 20.76 -30.02
C GLU A 218 0.11 20.53 -30.73
N GLN A 219 1.20 20.90 -30.06
CA GLN A 219 2.57 20.76 -30.56
C GLN A 219 2.94 19.28 -30.75
N LEU A 220 2.62 18.42 -29.77
CA LEU A 220 2.91 16.99 -29.85
C LEU A 220 1.93 16.25 -30.77
N ARG A 221 0.68 16.70 -30.88
CA ARG A 221 -0.29 16.18 -31.87
C ARG A 221 0.14 16.45 -33.32
N ALA A 222 0.85 17.56 -33.57
CA ALA A 222 1.41 17.88 -34.88
C ALA A 222 2.80 17.25 -35.12
N SER A 223 3.40 16.64 -34.09
CA SER A 223 4.73 16.05 -34.19
C SER A 223 4.68 14.73 -34.96
N ARG A 224 5.36 14.69 -36.10
CA ARG A 224 5.41 13.51 -36.97
C ARG A 224 5.88 12.25 -36.24
N ASP A 225 6.83 12.38 -35.33
CA ASP A 225 7.38 11.24 -34.57
C ASP A 225 6.32 10.61 -33.66
N VAL A 226 5.55 11.45 -32.95
CA VAL A 226 4.53 11.00 -31.98
C VAL A 226 3.30 10.46 -32.70
N VAL A 227 2.88 11.13 -33.78
CA VAL A 227 1.78 10.66 -34.63
C VAL A 227 2.11 9.31 -35.25
N ARG A 228 3.35 9.12 -35.71
CA ARG A 228 3.80 7.84 -36.26
C ARG A 228 3.74 6.73 -35.22
N ALA A 229 4.23 6.99 -34.01
CA ALA A 229 4.13 6.03 -32.90
C ALA A 229 2.65 5.65 -32.61
N ALA A 230 1.72 6.60 -32.68
CA ALA A 230 0.30 6.33 -32.47
C ALA A 230 -0.33 5.45 -33.56
N VAL A 231 0.09 5.65 -34.82
CA VAL A 231 -0.44 4.90 -35.96
C VAL A 231 0.10 3.48 -35.98
N GLU A 232 1.37 3.28 -35.60
CA GLU A 232 1.98 1.94 -35.53
C GLU A 232 1.26 1.03 -34.52
N GLU A 233 0.81 1.55 -33.38
CA GLU A 233 0.11 0.76 -32.35
C GLU A 233 -1.37 0.47 -32.67
N ASN A 234 -2.04 1.32 -33.44
CA ASN A 234 -3.46 1.13 -33.79
C ASN A 234 -3.67 0.17 -34.98
N CYS A 235 -2.58 -0.42 -35.51
CA CYS A 235 -2.58 -1.33 -36.65
C CYS A 235 -2.37 -2.82 -36.29
N ASN A 236 -2.25 -3.15 -35.00
CA ASN A 236 -2.31 -4.53 -34.48
C ASN A 236 -3.69 -4.84 -33.91
#